data_AF-A0A285LLS4-F1
#
_entry.id   AF-A0A285LLS4-F1
#
_cell.length_a   1.000
_cell.length_b   1.000
_cell.length_c   1.000
_cell.angle_alpha   90.00
_cell.angle_beta   90.00
_cell.angle_gamma   90.00
#
_symmetry.space_group_name_H-M   'P 1'
#
loop_
_entity.id
_entity.type
_entity.pdbx_description
1 polymer ?
#
loop_
_entity_poly.entity_id
_entity_poly.type
_entity_poly.pdbx_seq_one_letter_code
_entity_poly.pdbx_strand_id
1 'polypeptide(L)'
;MDGTPVKIGLLNVAATAVLALVAGCSSSQPSTTPAPSQARSVMTQGQLCDVLKNFFTSELHAVEARAIPNVSTDTALTVGGVCELAQGANPIGSYQVRNAPDEPDPTQGRRGYLKRPELGEAVWVYDMRTDTENPSNTVRFATRINKWNAILEIRDSETRTATGELHLNDGDKRKSVQFLTELTTKLAV
;
A
#
# COMPACT_ATOMS: atom_id res chain seq x y z
N MET A 1 29.98 -47.11 -54.63
CA MET A 1 30.87 -47.39 -53.49
C MET A 1 30.36 -46.53 -52.37
N ASP A 2 29.36 -47.06 -51.65
CA ASP A 2 29.54 -47.68 -50.32
C ASP A 2 29.45 -46.57 -49.27
N GLY A 3 28.64 -46.61 -48.23
CA GLY A 3 27.83 -47.67 -47.64
C GLY A 3 27.60 -47.22 -46.20
N THR A 4 26.36 -47.18 -45.73
CA THR A 4 26.05 -47.10 -44.29
C THR A 4 26.54 -48.37 -43.58
N PRO A 5 26.88 -48.32 -42.27
CA PRO A 5 25.86 -48.76 -41.32
C PRO A 5 25.78 -47.98 -40.00
N VAL A 6 24.53 -47.71 -39.65
CA VAL A 6 23.86 -47.80 -38.34
C VAL A 6 24.60 -48.57 -37.23
N LYS A 7 24.55 -48.06 -35.99
CA LYS A 7 24.52 -48.90 -34.79
C LYS A 7 23.27 -48.64 -33.96
N ILE A 8 22.53 -49.73 -33.81
CA ILE A 8 21.27 -49.94 -33.10
C ILE A 8 21.54 -50.12 -31.61
N GLY A 9 20.68 -49.53 -30.78
CA GLY A 9 20.49 -49.85 -29.37
C GLY A 9 18.99 -49.93 -29.04
N LEU A 10 18.36 -51.01 -29.50
CA LEU A 10 17.16 -51.65 -28.91
C LEU A 10 17.44 -51.94 -27.41
N LEU A 11 16.53 -52.10 -26.45
CA LEU A 11 15.08 -52.20 -26.30
C LEU A 11 14.89 -52.20 -24.77
N ASN A 12 13.81 -51.64 -24.23
CA ASN A 12 12.84 -52.48 -23.51
C ASN A 12 11.56 -51.73 -23.19
N VAL A 13 10.50 -52.34 -23.69
CA VAL A 13 9.09 -52.04 -23.54
C VAL A 13 8.61 -52.63 -22.21
N ALA A 14 7.72 -51.92 -21.51
CA ALA A 14 6.65 -52.58 -20.78
C ALA A 14 5.44 -51.66 -20.67
N ALA A 15 4.38 -52.03 -21.38
CA ALA A 15 3.07 -51.42 -21.34
C ALA A 15 2.31 -51.86 -20.08
N THR A 16 1.41 -51.02 -19.59
CA THR A 16 0.15 -51.50 -19.01
C THR A 16 -0.92 -50.43 -19.14
N ALA A 17 -1.84 -50.66 -20.07
CA ALA A 17 -3.11 -49.99 -20.13
C ALA A 17 -4.06 -50.68 -19.13
N VAL A 18 -4.81 -49.88 -18.36
CA VAL A 18 -6.03 -50.35 -17.69
C VAL A 18 -7.14 -49.38 -18.08
N LEU A 19 -7.91 -49.78 -19.09
CA LEU A 19 -9.24 -49.24 -19.37
C LEU A 19 -10.23 -49.99 -18.48
N ALA A 20 -10.84 -49.28 -17.54
CA ALA A 20 -12.06 -49.73 -16.88
C ALA A 20 -13.20 -48.80 -17.29
N LEU A 21 -14.01 -49.26 -18.25
CA LEU A 21 -15.35 -48.74 -18.51
C LEU A 21 -16.30 -49.45 -17.55
N VAL A 22 -16.89 -48.68 -16.63
CA VAL A 22 -18.10 -49.10 -15.92
C VAL A 22 -19.17 -48.05 -16.20
N ALA A 23 -20.16 -48.44 -17.01
CA ALA A 23 -21.39 -47.69 -17.20
C ALA A 23 -22.37 -48.05 -16.07
N GLY A 24 -23.02 -47.06 -15.48
CA GLY A 24 -24.27 -47.26 -14.72
C GLY A 24 -24.44 -46.47 -13.42
N CYS A 25 -25.30 -45.44 -13.50
CA CYS A 25 -26.22 -44.96 -12.45
C CYS A 25 -25.67 -44.17 -11.23
N SER A 26 -25.58 -42.84 -11.38
CA SER A 26 -26.43 -41.86 -10.67
C SER A 26 -25.74 -40.50 -10.71
N SER A 27 -26.41 -39.52 -11.33
CA SER A 27 -26.03 -38.12 -11.23
C SER A 27 -26.06 -37.69 -9.77
N SER A 28 -24.89 -37.54 -9.18
CA SER A 28 -24.67 -36.76 -7.97
C SER A 28 -23.36 -36.05 -8.17
N GLN A 29 -23.42 -34.88 -8.83
CA GLN A 29 -22.35 -33.90 -8.75
C GLN A 29 -21.99 -33.75 -7.26
N PRO A 30 -20.72 -33.85 -6.88
CA PRO A 30 -20.30 -33.28 -5.62
C PRO A 30 -20.66 -31.80 -5.72
N SER A 31 -21.68 -31.38 -4.97
CA SER A 31 -21.93 -29.98 -4.69
C SER A 31 -20.64 -29.47 -4.08
N THR A 32 -19.81 -28.85 -4.90
CA THR A 32 -18.62 -28.15 -4.44
C THR A 32 -19.22 -26.97 -3.69
N THR A 33 -19.38 -27.11 -2.37
CA THR A 33 -19.72 -26.00 -1.50
C THR A 33 -18.79 -24.87 -1.90
N PRO A 34 -19.31 -23.71 -2.36
CA PRO A 34 -18.44 -22.57 -2.59
C PRO A 34 -17.69 -22.36 -1.28
N ALA A 35 -16.36 -22.49 -1.32
CA ALA A 35 -15.55 -22.05 -0.20
C ALA A 35 -16.04 -20.65 0.16
N PRO A 36 -16.30 -20.34 1.44
CA PRO A 36 -16.76 -19.01 1.81
C PRO A 36 -15.76 -18.04 1.18
N SER A 37 -16.21 -17.20 0.25
CA SER A 37 -15.35 -16.18 -0.33
C SER A 37 -14.80 -15.45 0.88
N GLN A 38 -13.50 -15.55 1.13
CA GLN A 38 -12.87 -14.77 2.18
C GLN A 38 -13.19 -13.32 1.85
N ALA A 39 -14.20 -12.76 2.52
CA ALA A 39 -14.56 -11.37 2.38
C ALA A 39 -13.27 -10.61 2.69
N ARG A 40 -12.76 -9.86 1.71
CA ARG A 40 -11.55 -9.07 1.91
C ARG A 40 -11.76 -8.25 3.16
N SER A 41 -10.85 -8.40 4.13
CA SER A 41 -10.92 -7.64 5.37
C SER A 41 -10.77 -6.17 5.01
N VAL A 42 -11.82 -5.39 5.21
CA VAL A 42 -11.78 -3.94 5.03
C VAL A 42 -10.97 -3.35 6.17
N MET A 43 -9.95 -2.55 5.84
CA MET A 43 -9.12 -1.91 6.85
C MET A 43 -9.98 -1.06 7.79
N THR A 44 -9.70 -1.11 9.09
CA THR A 44 -10.35 -0.24 10.08
C THR A 44 -9.56 1.03 10.33
N GLN A 45 -10.19 2.04 10.93
CA GLN A 45 -9.52 3.27 11.37
C GLN A 45 -8.35 2.99 12.33
N GLY A 46 -8.51 2.04 13.24
CA GLY A 46 -7.45 1.60 14.16
C GLY A 46 -6.25 1.05 13.40
N GLN A 47 -6.49 0.16 12.44
CA GLN A 47 -5.42 -0.40 11.60
C GLN A 47 -4.71 0.66 10.77
N LEU A 48 -5.44 1.64 10.22
CA LEU A 48 -4.83 2.78 9.53
C LEU A 48 -3.88 3.55 10.45
N CYS A 49 -4.34 3.84 11.67
CA CYS A 49 -3.54 4.56 12.65
C CYS A 49 -2.33 3.78 13.13
N ASP A 50 -2.46 2.48 13.34
CA ASP A 50 -1.36 1.61 13.74
C ASP A 50 -0.29 1.54 12.65
N VAL A 51 -0.71 1.39 11.39
CA VAL A 51 0.21 1.36 10.24
C VAL A 51 0.95 2.70 10.09
N LEU A 52 0.25 3.83 10.23
CA LEU A 52 0.87 5.16 10.19
C LEU A 52 1.85 5.37 11.35
N LYS A 53 1.44 5.05 12.58
CA LYS A 53 2.30 5.14 13.76
C LYS A 53 3.55 4.30 13.59
N ASN A 54 3.40 3.05 13.13
CA ASN A 54 4.52 2.15 12.90
C ASN A 54 5.53 2.76 11.92
N PHE A 55 5.06 3.28 10.78
CA PHE A 55 5.93 3.98 9.82
C PHE A 55 6.71 5.14 10.44
N PHE A 56 6.04 6.02 11.20
CA PHE A 56 6.71 7.13 11.88
C PHE A 56 7.77 6.64 12.87
N THR A 57 7.47 5.60 13.65
CA THR A 57 8.40 5.08 14.66
C THR A 57 9.56 4.26 14.06
N SER A 58 9.32 3.47 13.01
CA SER A 58 10.30 2.54 12.46
C SER A 58 11.16 3.16 11.37
N GLU A 59 10.54 3.91 10.44
CA GLU A 59 11.23 4.47 9.28
C GLU A 59 11.71 5.90 9.51
N LEU A 60 10.92 6.71 10.21
CA LEU A 60 11.27 8.10 10.52
C LEU A 60 11.84 8.28 11.93
N HIS A 61 11.95 7.18 12.69
CA HIS A 61 12.53 7.15 14.04
C HIS A 61 11.88 8.13 15.04
N ALA A 62 10.61 8.48 14.83
CA ALA A 62 9.85 9.29 15.75
C ALA A 62 9.68 8.57 17.09
N VAL A 63 9.97 9.26 18.19
CA VAL A 63 9.79 8.71 19.55
C VAL A 63 8.42 9.06 20.11
N GLU A 64 7.87 8.28 21.03
CA GLU A 64 6.63 8.65 21.76
C GLU A 64 5.42 9.04 20.88
N ALA A 65 5.41 8.59 19.62
CA ALA A 65 4.32 8.89 18.69
C ALA A 65 3.04 8.16 19.13
N ARG A 66 1.94 8.90 19.24
CA ARG A 66 0.61 8.33 19.48
C ARG A 66 -0.36 8.76 18.39
N ALA A 67 -1.32 7.89 18.10
CA ALA A 67 -2.44 8.23 17.25
C ALA A 67 -3.48 9.05 18.02
N ILE A 68 -4.09 10.00 17.32
CA ILE A 68 -5.27 10.76 17.76
C ILE A 68 -6.42 10.32 16.85
N PRO A 69 -7.17 9.26 17.23
CA PRO A 69 -8.28 8.81 16.41
C PRO A 69 -9.43 9.83 16.46
N ASN A 70 -9.89 10.26 15.29
CA ASN A 70 -11.02 11.18 15.15
C ASN A 70 -12.38 10.48 15.10
N VAL A 71 -12.37 9.15 14.89
CA VAL A 71 -13.56 8.29 14.85
C VAL A 71 -13.24 6.99 15.58
N SER A 72 -14.27 6.16 15.83
CA SER A 72 -14.08 4.84 16.46
C SER A 72 -13.05 4.00 15.69
N THR A 73 -12.14 3.36 16.42
CA THR A 73 -11.06 2.52 15.86
C THR A 73 -11.57 1.32 15.08
N ASP A 74 -12.78 0.85 15.37
CA ASP A 74 -13.38 -0.31 14.70
C ASP A 74 -14.12 0.06 13.39
N THR A 75 -14.18 1.36 13.07
CA THR A 75 -14.84 1.85 11.87
C THR A 75 -14.12 1.35 10.61
N ALA A 76 -14.83 0.63 9.75
CA ALA A 76 -14.30 0.19 8.46
C ALA A 76 -14.12 1.38 7.50
N LEU A 77 -13.01 1.41 6.78
CA LEU A 77 -12.66 2.46 5.82
C LEU A 77 -13.27 2.18 4.45
N THR A 78 -14.57 2.45 4.29
CA THR A 78 -15.30 2.24 3.03
C THR A 78 -15.31 3.47 2.13
N VAL A 79 -15.35 4.66 2.73
CA VAL A 79 -15.39 5.96 2.04
C VAL A 79 -14.11 6.76 2.24
N GLY A 80 -13.32 6.45 3.26
CA GLY A 80 -12.16 7.24 3.65
C GLY A 80 -11.85 7.13 5.13
N GLY A 81 -10.74 7.73 5.53
CA GLY A 81 -10.25 7.79 6.91
C GLY A 81 -9.20 8.87 7.06
N VAL A 82 -9.05 9.34 8.29
CA VAL A 82 -7.99 10.29 8.67
C VAL A 82 -7.36 9.79 9.96
N CYS A 83 -6.05 9.58 9.95
CA CYS A 83 -5.30 9.40 11.17
C CYS A 83 -4.33 10.54 11.36
N GLU A 84 -4.34 11.14 12.55
CA GLU A 84 -3.35 12.12 12.97
C GLU A 84 -2.45 11.50 14.04
N LEU A 85 -1.17 11.85 14.01
CA LEU A 85 -0.19 11.47 15.03
C LEU A 85 0.29 12.70 15.80
N ALA A 86 0.64 12.50 17.07
CA ALA A 86 1.22 13.54 17.92
C ALA A 86 2.30 13.01 18.87
N GLN A 87 3.16 13.93 19.33
CA GLN A 87 4.11 13.81 20.44
C GLN A 87 3.75 14.84 21.51
N GLY A 88 3.37 14.41 22.70
CA GLY A 88 2.79 15.35 23.68
C GLY A 88 1.62 16.13 23.07
N ALA A 89 1.55 17.45 23.23
CA ALA A 89 0.49 18.24 22.60
C ALA A 89 0.73 18.56 21.10
N ASN A 90 1.84 18.12 20.51
CA ASN A 90 2.29 18.56 19.18
C ASN A 90 1.90 17.55 18.09
N PRO A 91 1.09 17.92 17.09
CA PRO A 91 0.88 17.09 15.91
C PRO A 91 2.19 16.92 15.14
N ILE A 92 2.48 15.71 14.67
CA ILE A 92 3.72 15.38 13.94
C ILE A 92 3.47 14.93 12.51
N GLY A 93 2.24 14.56 12.18
CA GLY A 93 1.87 14.14 10.84
C GLY A 93 0.49 13.55 10.77
N SER A 94 0.03 13.29 9.55
CA SER A 94 -1.25 12.67 9.31
C SER A 94 -1.27 11.86 8.02
N TYR A 95 -2.21 10.93 7.95
CA TYR A 95 -2.59 10.26 6.72
C TYR A 95 -4.08 10.45 6.50
N GLN A 96 -4.42 11.02 5.36
CA GLN A 96 -5.80 11.28 4.95
C GLN A 96 -6.06 10.50 3.68
N VAL A 97 -7.14 9.74 3.64
CA VAL A 97 -7.50 8.92 2.49
C VAL A 97 -8.98 8.95 2.25
N ARG A 98 -9.38 8.95 0.98
CA ARG A 98 -10.78 9.03 0.57
C ARG A 98 -11.01 8.28 -0.72
N ASN A 99 -12.14 7.58 -0.79
CA ASN A 99 -12.65 7.01 -2.02
C ASN A 99 -13.39 8.12 -2.78
N ALA A 100 -12.78 8.57 -3.86
CA ALA A 100 -13.22 9.72 -4.65
C ALA A 100 -13.20 9.36 -6.15
N PRO A 101 -14.22 8.62 -6.63
CA PRO A 101 -14.30 8.21 -8.02
C PRO A 101 -14.29 9.39 -8.98
N ASP A 102 -14.98 10.48 -8.63
CA ASP A 102 -15.23 11.62 -9.52
C ASP A 102 -14.25 12.79 -9.33
N GLU A 103 -13.28 12.65 -8.42
CA GLU A 103 -12.28 13.68 -8.15
C GLU A 103 -10.87 13.13 -8.43
N PRO A 104 -10.35 13.26 -9.66
CA PRO A 104 -9.08 12.65 -10.06
C PRO A 104 -7.84 13.34 -9.49
N ASP A 105 -7.99 14.55 -8.94
CA ASP A 105 -6.89 15.30 -8.35
C ASP A 105 -6.69 14.92 -6.87
N PRO A 106 -5.58 14.23 -6.51
CA PRO A 106 -5.31 13.89 -5.12
C PRO A 106 -4.85 15.09 -4.28
N THR A 107 -4.47 16.21 -4.90
CA THR A 107 -3.98 17.42 -4.22
C THR A 107 -5.12 18.34 -3.78
N GLN A 108 -6.36 18.05 -4.17
CA GLN A 108 -7.56 18.83 -3.87
C GLN A 108 -7.45 20.30 -4.34
N GLY A 109 -6.79 20.54 -5.48
CA GLY A 109 -6.57 21.86 -6.05
C GLY A 109 -5.57 22.73 -5.27
N ARG A 110 -4.87 22.18 -4.28
CA ARG A 110 -3.88 22.94 -3.51
C ARG A 110 -2.66 23.26 -4.38
N ARG A 111 -2.30 24.54 -4.41
CA ARG A 111 -1.08 25.02 -5.07
C ARG A 111 0.16 24.53 -4.31
N GLY A 112 1.30 24.48 -5.00
CA GLY A 112 2.61 24.11 -4.43
C GLY A 112 2.99 22.63 -4.59
N TYR A 113 2.03 21.76 -4.89
CA TYR A 113 2.31 20.38 -5.25
C TYR A 113 2.98 20.28 -6.63
N LEU A 114 4.17 19.67 -6.66
CA LEU A 114 4.89 19.36 -7.89
C LEU A 114 4.89 17.85 -8.11
N LYS A 115 4.62 17.40 -9.34
CA LYS A 115 4.73 15.98 -9.68
C LYS A 115 6.20 15.57 -9.62
N ARG A 116 6.51 14.45 -8.95
CA ARG A 116 7.88 13.95 -8.73
C ARG A 116 8.03 12.52 -9.27
N PRO A 117 8.11 12.33 -10.59
CA PRO A 117 8.18 10.99 -11.20
C PRO A 117 9.38 10.17 -10.70
N GLU A 118 10.47 10.83 -10.31
CA GLU A 118 11.65 10.19 -9.73
C GLU A 118 11.41 9.55 -8.35
N LEU A 119 10.31 9.92 -7.67
CA LEU A 119 9.85 9.30 -6.43
C LEU A 119 8.70 8.32 -6.68
N GLY A 120 7.92 8.54 -7.75
CA GLY A 120 6.84 7.65 -8.21
C GLY A 120 5.96 8.30 -9.28
N GLU A 121 5.49 7.50 -10.24
CA GLU A 121 4.76 7.97 -11.43
C GLU A 121 3.45 8.75 -11.15
N ALA A 122 2.80 8.48 -10.01
CA ALA A 122 1.54 9.10 -9.59
C ALA A 122 1.67 9.79 -8.24
N VAL A 123 2.77 10.53 -8.04
CA VAL A 123 3.09 11.19 -6.78
C VAL A 123 3.33 12.68 -6.98
N TRP A 124 2.70 13.47 -6.13
CA TRP A 124 2.89 14.90 -6.02
C TRP A 124 3.46 15.23 -4.66
N VAL A 125 4.44 16.12 -4.62
CA VAL A 125 5.11 16.53 -3.39
C VAL A 125 5.01 18.03 -3.25
N TYR A 126 4.60 18.47 -2.06
CA TYR A 126 4.69 19.86 -1.65
C TYR A 126 5.65 19.95 -0.46
N ASP A 127 6.87 20.42 -0.74
CA ASP A 127 7.90 20.66 0.28
C ASP A 127 7.82 22.13 0.75
N MET A 128 6.99 22.35 1.77
CA MET A 128 6.70 23.69 2.28
C MET A 128 7.90 24.34 2.99
N ARG A 129 8.95 23.55 3.29
CA ARG A 129 10.22 24.07 3.86
C ARG A 129 10.96 24.97 2.86
N THR A 130 10.68 24.77 1.57
CA THR A 130 11.27 25.53 0.47
C THR A 130 10.28 26.50 -0.18
N ASP A 131 9.06 26.59 0.33
CA ASP A 131 8.07 27.55 -0.17
C ASP A 131 8.42 28.97 0.30
N THR A 132 8.63 29.89 -0.65
CA THR A 132 8.93 31.28 -0.37
C THR A 132 7.70 32.11 0.02
N GLU A 133 6.50 31.67 -0.35
CA GLU A 133 5.26 32.39 -0.06
C GLU A 133 4.70 31.99 1.32
N ASN A 134 4.69 30.70 1.65
CA ASN A 134 4.14 30.18 2.91
C ASN A 134 5.06 29.10 3.53
N PRO A 135 6.28 29.48 3.98
CA PRO A 135 7.23 28.53 4.53
C PRO A 135 6.67 27.84 5.78
N SER A 136 6.81 26.52 5.85
CA SER A 136 6.52 25.74 7.06
C SER A 136 7.43 24.52 7.16
N ASN A 137 7.46 23.89 8.33
CA ASN A 137 8.24 22.67 8.57
C ASN A 137 7.55 21.41 8.03
N THR A 138 6.77 21.52 6.95
CA THR A 138 5.87 20.45 6.50
C THR A 138 6.27 19.95 5.12
N VAL A 139 6.24 18.62 4.95
CA VAL A 139 6.28 17.99 3.63
C VAL A 139 5.01 17.20 3.45
N ARG A 140 4.29 17.45 2.35
CA ARG A 140 3.10 16.69 1.98
C ARG A 140 3.35 15.89 0.72
N PHE A 141 2.89 14.65 0.74
CA PHE A 141 2.91 13.73 -0.39
C PHE A 141 1.47 13.39 -0.72
N ALA A 142 1.09 13.47 -1.99
CA ALA A 142 -0.23 13.12 -2.47
C ALA A 142 -0.13 12.06 -3.56
N THR A 143 -1.06 11.11 -3.57
CA THR A 143 -1.16 10.10 -4.63
C THR A 143 -2.62 9.78 -4.92
N ARG A 144 -2.84 9.26 -6.13
CA ARG A 144 -4.10 8.63 -6.51
C ARG A 144 -3.82 7.22 -6.99
N ILE A 145 -4.54 6.25 -6.43
CA ILE A 145 -4.52 4.86 -6.86
C ILE A 145 -5.96 4.39 -7.05
N ASN A 146 -6.31 3.96 -8.26
CA ASN A 146 -7.68 3.69 -8.67
C ASN A 146 -8.62 4.89 -8.39
N LYS A 147 -9.61 4.68 -7.52
CA LYS A 147 -10.57 5.71 -7.08
C LYS A 147 -10.15 6.38 -5.77
N TRP A 148 -9.01 6.00 -5.19
CA TRP A 148 -8.60 6.47 -3.87
C TRP A 148 -7.56 7.57 -3.98
N ASN A 149 -7.84 8.69 -3.33
CA ASN A 149 -6.89 9.78 -3.15
C ASN A 149 -6.35 9.71 -1.73
N ALA A 150 -5.04 9.88 -1.57
CA ALA A 150 -4.40 9.91 -0.27
C ALA A 150 -3.38 11.04 -0.16
N ILE A 151 -3.27 11.60 1.04
CA ILE A 151 -2.28 12.60 1.43
C ILE A 151 -1.58 12.10 2.70
N LEU A 152 -0.26 12.02 2.64
CA LEU A 152 0.62 11.87 3.80
C LEU A 152 1.23 13.24 4.12
N GLU A 153 1.03 13.72 5.33
CA GLU A 153 1.66 14.90 5.88
C GLU A 153 2.70 14.49 6.92
N ILE A 154 3.92 15.03 6.81
CA ILE A 154 4.97 14.89 7.81
C ILE A 154 5.42 16.29 8.23
N ARG A 155 5.37 16.57 9.52
CA ARG A 155 5.85 17.82 10.12
C ARG A 155 7.28 17.59 10.60
N ASP A 156 8.22 17.93 9.73
CA ASP A 156 9.65 17.63 9.79
C ASP A 156 10.29 18.04 11.13
N SER A 157 10.70 19.28 11.30
CA SER A 157 11.37 19.72 12.54
C SER A 157 10.44 19.82 13.77
N GLU A 158 9.13 19.61 13.62
CA GLU A 158 8.21 19.44 14.75
C GLU A 158 8.26 18.01 15.32
N THR A 159 8.72 17.04 14.54
CA THR A 159 8.87 15.64 14.96
C THR A 159 10.20 15.44 15.69
N ARG A 160 10.15 14.90 16.91
CA ARG A 160 11.33 14.51 17.69
C ARG A 160 11.72 13.07 17.44
N THR A 161 13.02 12.83 17.36
CA THR A 161 13.65 11.50 17.29
C THR A 161 14.59 11.34 18.50
N ALA A 162 15.18 10.15 18.67
CA ALA A 162 16.15 9.92 19.74
C ALA A 162 17.43 10.78 19.59
N THR A 163 17.75 11.23 18.38
CA THR A 163 18.99 11.98 18.07
C THR A 163 18.76 13.47 17.83
N GLY A 164 17.53 13.96 17.93
CA GLY A 164 17.19 15.37 17.68
C GLY A 164 15.89 15.54 16.91
N GLU A 165 15.73 16.67 16.26
CA GLU A 165 14.61 16.91 15.34
C GLU A 165 14.75 16.02 14.11
N LEU A 166 13.61 15.61 13.56
CA LEU A 166 13.58 14.97 12.25
C LEU A 166 14.00 16.01 11.19
N HIS A 167 14.80 15.54 10.24
CA HIS A 167 15.21 16.30 9.06
C HIS A 167 15.11 15.39 7.84
N LEU A 168 13.96 15.42 7.18
CA LEU A 168 13.66 14.60 6.01
C LEU A 168 14.66 14.85 4.90
N ASN A 169 15.49 13.84 4.63
CA ASN A 169 16.36 13.77 3.47
C ASN A 169 15.66 13.09 2.28
N ASP A 170 16.36 12.98 1.14
CA ASP A 170 15.78 12.36 -0.06
C ASP A 170 15.49 10.86 0.09
N GLY A 171 16.24 10.16 0.94
CA GLY A 171 15.95 8.77 1.30
C GLY A 171 14.65 8.64 2.08
N ASP A 172 14.42 9.52 3.06
CA ASP A 172 13.19 9.52 3.87
C ASP A 172 11.97 9.91 3.01
N LYS A 173 12.14 10.85 2.07
CA LYS A 173 11.12 11.19 1.09
C LYS A 173 10.75 9.98 0.23
N ARG A 174 11.73 9.20 -0.25
CA ARG A 174 11.47 7.96 -1.00
C ARG A 174 10.70 6.93 -0.18
N LYS A 175 11.11 6.70 1.08
CA LYS A 175 10.39 5.81 2.01
C LYS A 175 8.96 6.27 2.27
N SER A 176 8.76 7.57 2.43
CA SER A 176 7.44 8.18 2.64
C SER A 176 6.51 7.99 1.43
N VAL A 177 7.05 8.12 0.23
CA VAL A 177 6.32 7.87 -1.02
C VAL A 177 5.99 6.38 -1.18
N GLN A 178 6.94 5.49 -0.89
CA GLN A 178 6.70 4.05 -0.89
C GLN A 178 5.59 3.68 0.10
N PHE A 179 5.68 4.16 1.34
CA PHE A 179 4.64 3.96 2.35
C PHE A 179 3.26 4.45 1.88
N LEU A 180 3.18 5.69 1.37
CA LEU A 180 1.95 6.30 0.87
C LEU A 180 1.32 5.44 -0.24
N THR A 181 2.12 5.03 -1.22
CA THR A 181 1.62 4.27 -2.38
C THR A 181 1.22 2.85 -2.00
N GLU A 182 1.98 2.16 -1.16
CA GLU A 182 1.64 0.82 -0.69
C GLU A 182 0.37 0.82 0.17
N LEU A 183 0.23 1.76 1.11
CA LEU A 183 -0.94 1.86 1.95
C LEU A 183 -2.19 2.22 1.14
N THR A 184 -2.08 3.17 0.19
CA THR A 184 -3.19 3.51 -0.71
C THR A 184 -3.59 2.31 -1.58
N THR A 185 -2.61 1.52 -2.05
CA THR A 185 -2.88 0.31 -2.84
C THR A 185 -3.66 -0.72 -2.04
N LYS A 186 -3.31 -0.93 -0.76
CA LYS A 186 -4.02 -1.84 0.15
C LYS A 186 -5.47 -1.43 0.41
N LEU A 187 -5.77 -0.12 0.37
CA LEU A 187 -7.12 0.41 0.51
C LEU A 187 -7.93 0.38 -0.78
N ALA A 188 -7.25 0.31 -1.93
CA ALA A 188 -7.85 0.40 -3.26
C ALA A 188 -8.27 -0.95 -3.88
N VAL A 189 -8.20 -2.04 -3.11
CA VAL A 189 -8.54 -3.43 -3.50
C VAL A 189 -9.87 -3.91 -2.95
#